data_AF-A0A942ANT9-F1
#
_entry.id   AF-A0A942ANT9-F1
#
_cell.length_a   1.000
_cell.length_b   1.000
_cell.length_c   1.000
_cell.angle_alpha   90.00
_cell.angle_beta   90.00
_cell.angle_gamma   90.00
#
_symmetry.space_group_name_H-M   'P 1'
#
loop_
_entity.id
_entity.type
_entity.pdbx_description
1 polymer ?
#
loop_
_entity_poly.entity_id
_entity_poly.type
_entity_poly.pdbx_seq_one_letter_code
_entity_poly.pdbx_strand_id
1 'polypeptide(L)'
;METNQLLINYYKKEELKKAKKRYQEKMTIDEIIRLANKEYITEEEIKETLGIYDDEIEEQDLEENMKEETNIVVDDGYEEKSDANEQVVLIEESKLEDYPNQPFKLYNEDKKKEMIESIKINGIMQPLIVRPIKNEKYQILAGHNRRICAK
;
A
#
# COMPACT_ATOMS: atom_id res chain seq x y z
N MET A 1 -5.13 3.59 32.01
CA MET A 1 -5.57 2.44 31.21
C MET A 1 -4.69 2.42 29.98
N GLU A 2 -4.09 1.29 29.61
CA GLU A 2 -3.39 1.22 28.32
C GLU A 2 -4.44 1.23 27.21
N THR A 3 -4.47 2.31 26.45
CA THR A 3 -5.32 2.43 25.26
C THR A 3 -4.84 1.36 24.27
N ASN A 4 -5.74 0.47 23.85
CA ASN A 4 -5.36 -0.64 22.98
C ASN A 4 -5.01 -0.09 21.58
N GLN A 5 -3.73 0.19 21.36
CA GLN A 5 -3.23 0.85 20.15
C GLN A 5 -3.58 0.06 18.87
N LEU A 6 -3.67 -1.27 18.96
CA LEU A 6 -4.11 -2.11 17.85
C LEU A 6 -5.57 -1.83 17.46
N LEU A 7 -6.44 -1.59 18.45
CA LEU A 7 -7.85 -1.26 18.25
C LEU A 7 -8.02 0.16 17.69
N ILE A 8 -7.24 1.13 18.18
CA ILE A 8 -7.19 2.50 17.64
C ILE A 8 -6.76 2.47 16.16
N ASN A 9 -5.67 1.78 15.85
CA ASN A 9 -5.14 1.66 14.49
C ASN A 9 -6.13 0.96 13.54
N TYR A 10 -6.91 -0.02 14.06
CA TYR A 10 -7.99 -0.66 13.30
C TYR A 10 -9.10 0.33 12.93
N TYR A 11 -9.63 1.07 13.91
CA TYR A 11 -10.71 2.03 13.66
C TYR A 11 -10.27 3.20 12.78
N LYS A 12 -9.04 3.72 12.97
CA LYS A 12 -8.42 4.70 12.07
C LYS A 12 -8.42 4.22 10.61
N LYS A 13 -7.98 2.97 10.39
CA LYS A 13 -7.96 2.35 9.05
C LYS A 13 -9.36 2.15 8.45
N GLU A 14 -10.39 1.92 9.27
CA GLU A 14 -11.78 1.86 8.81
C GLU A 14 -12.33 3.25 8.43
N GLU A 15 -12.05 4.29 9.20
CA GLU A 15 -12.46 5.66 8.85
C GLU A 15 -11.79 6.15 7.55
N LEU A 16 -10.50 5.88 7.36
CA LEU A 16 -9.77 6.18 6.11
C LEU A 16 -10.43 5.53 4.88
N LYS A 17 -10.88 4.27 4.99
CA LYS A 17 -11.61 3.59 3.89
C LYS A 17 -12.94 4.27 3.58
N LYS A 18 -13.68 4.68 4.61
CA LYS A 18 -14.97 5.38 4.45
C LYS A 18 -14.75 6.75 3.80
N ALA A 19 -13.72 7.49 4.20
CA ALA A 19 -13.35 8.77 3.59
C ALA A 19 -13.04 8.61 2.09
N LYS A 20 -12.17 7.66 1.71
CA LYS A 20 -11.89 7.37 0.29
C LYS A 20 -13.14 6.95 -0.50
N LYS A 21 -14.05 6.17 0.09
CA LYS A 21 -15.31 5.77 -0.55
C LYS A 21 -16.23 6.97 -0.79
N ARG A 22 -16.40 7.85 0.20
CA ARG A 22 -17.22 9.06 0.07
C ARG A 22 -16.65 10.02 -0.97
N TYR A 23 -15.32 10.14 -1.06
CA TYR A 23 -14.65 10.92 -2.11
C TYR A 23 -14.92 10.34 -3.51
N GLN A 24 -14.86 9.01 -3.67
CA GLN A 24 -15.26 8.32 -4.90
C GLN A 24 -16.75 8.50 -5.24
N GLU A 25 -17.61 8.68 -4.23
CA GLU A 25 -19.03 9.02 -4.36
C GLU A 25 -19.28 10.52 -4.67
N LYS A 26 -18.23 11.29 -5.00
CA LYS A 26 -18.24 12.73 -5.29
C LYS A 26 -18.74 13.63 -4.15
N MET A 27 -18.60 13.18 -2.92
CA MET A 27 -18.88 13.98 -1.72
C MET A 27 -17.78 15.03 -1.50
N THR A 28 -18.15 16.22 -1.00
CA THR A 28 -17.16 17.29 -0.74
C THR A 28 -16.26 16.96 0.45
N ILE A 29 -15.06 17.54 0.48
CA ILE A 29 -14.05 17.28 1.52
C ILE A 29 -14.60 17.67 2.90
N ASP A 30 -15.28 18.80 3.01
CA ASP A 30 -15.90 19.29 4.24
C ASP A 30 -16.99 18.34 4.77
N GLU A 31 -17.81 17.78 3.88
CA GLU A 31 -18.79 16.75 4.23
C GLU A 31 -18.12 15.45 4.71
N ILE A 32 -17.02 15.04 4.07
CA ILE A 32 -16.25 13.86 4.45
C ILE A 32 -15.64 14.05 5.85
N ILE A 33 -15.03 15.21 6.11
CA ILE A 33 -14.48 15.60 7.43
C ILE A 33 -15.60 15.63 8.48
N ARG A 34 -16.76 16.20 8.17
CA ARG A 34 -17.92 16.23 9.08
C ARG A 34 -18.50 14.85 9.38
N LEU A 35 -18.32 13.87 8.49
CA LEU A 35 -18.80 12.49 8.62
C LEU A 35 -17.74 11.51 9.15
N ALA A 36 -16.55 11.97 9.49
CA ALA A 36 -15.47 11.17 10.07
C ALA A 36 -15.50 11.22 11.60
N ASN A 37 -15.17 10.11 12.25
CA ASN A 37 -15.09 10.08 13.71
C ASN A 37 -13.74 10.62 14.22
N LYS A 38 -13.77 11.86 14.72
CA LYS A 38 -12.61 12.59 15.28
C LYS A 38 -11.92 11.91 16.48
N GLU A 39 -12.52 10.87 17.05
CA GLU A 39 -11.88 10.01 18.07
C GLU A 39 -10.76 9.11 17.50
N TYR A 40 -10.81 8.79 16.20
CA TYR A 40 -9.88 7.83 15.56
C TYR A 40 -9.08 8.40 14.37
N ILE A 41 -9.46 9.56 13.85
CA ILE A 41 -8.83 10.17 12.67
C ILE A 41 -8.93 11.71 12.75
N THR A 42 -7.88 12.40 12.33
CA THR A 42 -7.82 13.86 12.24
C THR A 42 -8.19 14.38 10.85
N GLU A 43 -8.46 15.67 10.74
CA GLU A 43 -8.84 16.31 9.47
C GLU A 43 -7.65 16.35 8.49
N GLU A 44 -6.43 16.57 9.02
CA GLU A 44 -5.16 16.50 8.31
C GLU A 44 -4.94 15.12 7.67
N GLU A 45 -5.13 14.04 8.43
CA GLU A 45 -4.97 12.66 7.94
C GLU A 45 -6.01 12.30 6.87
N ILE A 46 -7.18 12.94 6.87
CA ILE A 46 -8.18 12.79 5.79
C ILE A 46 -7.69 13.51 4.53
N LYS A 47 -7.27 14.77 4.64
CA LYS A 47 -6.75 15.57 3.51
C LYS A 47 -5.54 14.90 2.85
N GLU A 48 -4.53 14.52 3.64
CA GLU A 48 -3.33 13.79 3.20
C GLU A 48 -3.71 12.49 2.47
N THR A 49 -4.65 11.72 3.04
CA THR A 49 -5.10 10.44 2.47
C THR A 49 -5.87 10.59 1.15
N LEU A 50 -6.50 11.74 0.92
CA LEU A 50 -7.18 12.09 -0.32
C LEU A 50 -6.22 12.75 -1.34
N GLY A 51 -4.96 13.00 -0.96
CA GLY A 51 -3.94 13.60 -1.83
C GLY A 51 -4.11 15.10 -2.04
N ILE A 52 -4.80 15.78 -1.12
CA ILE A 52 -5.13 17.20 -1.21
C ILE A 52 -4.21 17.93 -0.23
N TYR A 53 -3.06 18.34 -0.75
CA TYR A 53 -2.16 19.27 -0.08
C TYR A 53 -2.73 20.68 -0.25
N ASP A 54 -2.68 21.49 0.82
CA ASP A 54 -3.20 22.87 0.81
C ASP A 54 -2.24 23.79 0.02
N ASP A 55 -2.33 23.74 -1.32
CA ASP A 55 -1.75 24.74 -2.24
C ASP A 55 -2.85 25.42 -3.05
N GLU A 56 -2.99 26.74 -2.88
CA GLU A 56 -3.91 27.61 -3.62
C GLU A 56 -3.27 28.11 -4.94
N ILE A 57 -3.96 28.22 -6.08
CA ILE A 57 -5.33 27.86 -6.51
C ILE A 57 -5.28 27.83 -8.06
N GLU A 58 -6.04 26.96 -8.75
CA GLU A 58 -6.89 27.37 -9.91
C GLU A 58 -7.84 26.26 -10.42
N GLU A 59 -9.12 26.61 -10.59
CA GLU A 59 -10.16 25.78 -11.21
C GLU A 59 -10.18 25.95 -12.74
N GLN A 60 -9.50 25.06 -13.47
CA GLN A 60 -9.69 24.71 -14.89
C GLN A 60 -8.66 23.58 -15.17
N ASP A 61 -8.98 22.43 -15.78
CA ASP A 61 -10.06 22.10 -16.70
C ASP A 61 -10.66 20.70 -16.45
N LEU A 62 -11.99 20.58 -16.63
CA LEU A 62 -12.65 19.32 -16.96
C LEU A 62 -12.87 19.28 -18.48
N GLU A 63 -11.95 18.63 -19.21
CA GLU A 63 -12.19 17.70 -20.34
C GLU A 63 -10.94 17.55 -21.24
N GLU A 64 -10.88 16.43 -21.96
CA GLU A 64 -9.93 16.10 -23.04
C GLU A 64 -8.41 16.21 -22.74
N ASN A 65 -7.74 15.06 -22.56
CA ASN A 65 -7.14 14.37 -23.73
C ASN A 65 -6.48 13.02 -23.38
N MET A 66 -6.66 12.04 -24.27
CA MET A 66 -5.76 10.90 -24.38
C MET A 66 -4.56 11.31 -25.25
N LYS A 67 -3.32 11.19 -24.75
CA LYS A 67 -2.14 10.63 -25.47
C LYS A 67 -0.82 10.95 -24.77
N GLU A 68 0.15 10.05 -24.98
CA GLU A 68 1.62 10.28 -25.07
C GLU A 68 2.29 11.06 -23.92
N GLU A 69 3.43 10.70 -23.36
CA GLU A 69 4.32 9.53 -23.32
C GLU A 69 5.46 9.99 -22.37
N THR A 70 6.09 9.07 -21.62
CA THR A 70 7.41 9.24 -20.98
C THR A 70 7.74 10.56 -20.23
N ASN A 71 7.80 10.48 -18.90
CA ASN A 71 9.04 10.70 -18.11
C ASN A 71 8.75 10.66 -16.61
N ILE A 72 8.78 9.47 -16.02
CA ILE A 72 8.87 9.35 -14.55
C ILE A 72 10.35 9.20 -14.21
N VAL A 73 10.97 10.30 -13.82
CA VAL A 73 12.18 10.27 -13.00
C VAL A 73 11.74 9.74 -11.65
N VAL A 74 12.03 8.47 -11.36
CA VAL A 74 11.70 7.88 -10.07
C VAL A 74 12.73 8.39 -9.07
N ASP A 75 12.32 9.32 -8.22
CA ASP A 75 13.07 9.71 -7.03
C ASP A 75 13.03 8.54 -6.05
N ASP A 76 14.07 7.69 -6.07
CA ASP A 76 14.11 6.40 -5.38
C ASP A 76 14.49 6.60 -3.89
N GLY A 77 13.69 7.41 -3.19
CA GLY A 77 13.86 7.83 -1.80
C GLY A 77 13.46 6.77 -0.77
N TYR A 78 13.91 5.52 -0.94
CA TYR A 78 13.79 4.50 0.11
C TYR A 78 14.92 4.67 1.13
N GLU A 79 14.66 5.43 2.21
CA GLU A 79 15.55 5.44 3.38
C GLU A 79 15.59 4.04 4.03
N GLU A 80 16.64 3.27 3.75
CA GLU A 80 16.95 2.04 4.50
C GLU A 80 17.36 2.38 5.94
N LYS A 81 16.38 2.44 6.84
CA LYS A 81 16.62 2.26 8.27
C LYS A 81 16.95 0.80 8.54
N SER A 82 18.20 0.43 8.25
CA SER A 82 18.77 -0.88 8.49
C SER A 82 18.82 -1.18 10.00
N ASP A 83 17.77 -1.83 10.50
CA ASP A 83 17.84 -2.53 11.78
C ASP A 83 18.93 -3.61 11.68
N ALA A 84 19.82 -3.69 12.67
CA ALA A 84 21.03 -4.53 12.65
C ALA A 84 20.78 -6.06 12.61
N ASN A 85 19.53 -6.48 12.46
CA ASN A 85 19.09 -7.88 12.33
C ASN A 85 18.42 -8.19 10.98
N GLU A 86 18.21 -7.21 10.10
CA GLU A 86 17.70 -7.46 8.75
C GLU A 86 18.81 -7.97 7.84
N GLN A 87 18.55 -9.09 7.15
CA GLN A 87 19.47 -9.71 6.21
C GLN A 87 18.72 -10.18 4.96
N VAL A 88 19.31 -9.92 3.79
CA VAL A 88 18.79 -10.43 2.51
C VAL A 88 19.42 -11.80 2.26
N VAL A 89 18.59 -12.84 2.21
CA VAL A 89 19.01 -14.23 2.00
C VAL A 89 18.16 -14.90 0.92
N LEU A 90 18.78 -15.79 0.15
CA LEU A 90 18.08 -16.63 -0.83
C LEU A 90 17.41 -17.81 -0.09
N ILE A 91 16.10 -17.95 -0.28
CA ILE A 91 15.28 -18.98 0.37
C ILE A 91 14.56 -19.79 -0.71
N GLU A 92 14.61 -21.12 -0.60
CA GLU A 92 13.85 -22.02 -1.48
C GLU A 92 12.34 -21.81 -1.35
N GLU A 93 11.60 -21.82 -2.47
CA GLU A 93 10.14 -21.61 -2.44
C GLU A 93 9.38 -22.65 -1.60
N SER A 94 9.94 -23.87 -1.49
CA SER A 94 9.46 -24.98 -0.65
C SER A 94 9.41 -24.64 0.85
N LYS A 95 10.24 -23.69 1.30
CA LYS A 95 10.36 -23.23 2.68
C LYS A 95 9.49 -22.02 2.98
N LEU A 96 8.83 -21.43 1.97
CA LEU A 96 7.96 -20.26 2.11
C LEU A 96 6.50 -20.64 2.37
N GLU A 97 5.95 -20.16 3.47
CA GLU A 97 4.52 -20.23 3.81
C GLU A 97 3.88 -18.84 3.79
N ASP A 98 2.64 -18.73 3.31
CA ASP A 98 1.91 -17.47 3.34
C ASP A 98 1.42 -17.18 4.77
N TYR A 99 1.36 -15.90 5.18
CA TYR A 99 0.72 -15.51 6.43
C TYR A 99 -0.82 -15.74 6.37
N PRO A 100 -1.41 -16.50 7.33
CA PRO A 100 -2.84 -16.79 7.33
C PRO A 100 -3.67 -15.53 7.60
N ASN A 101 -4.82 -15.41 6.94
CA ASN A 101 -5.74 -14.28 7.10
C ASN A 101 -5.11 -12.90 6.82
N GLN A 102 -4.21 -12.80 5.84
CA GLN A 102 -3.71 -11.50 5.40
C GLN A 102 -4.86 -10.57 4.93
N PRO A 103 -4.86 -9.29 5.32
CA PRO A 103 -5.93 -8.35 4.95
C PRO A 103 -5.80 -7.78 3.53
N PHE A 104 -4.72 -8.12 2.82
CA PHE A 104 -4.42 -7.63 1.49
C PHE A 104 -5.02 -8.54 0.42
N LYS A 105 -5.61 -7.94 -0.61
CA LYS A 105 -6.13 -8.67 -1.77
C LYS A 105 -4.99 -8.98 -2.74
N LEU A 106 -5.05 -10.16 -3.35
CA LEU A 106 -4.21 -10.48 -4.50
C LEU A 106 -4.57 -9.59 -5.69
N TYR A 107 -3.62 -9.42 -6.61
CA TYR A 107 -3.86 -8.69 -7.85
C TYR A 107 -4.91 -9.37 -8.73
N ASN A 108 -5.66 -8.56 -9.49
CA ASN A 108 -6.47 -9.04 -10.60
C ASN A 108 -5.57 -9.52 -11.76
N GLU A 109 -6.15 -10.19 -12.75
CA GLU A 109 -5.39 -10.80 -13.84
C GLU A 109 -4.52 -9.81 -14.61
N ASP A 110 -4.98 -8.58 -14.81
CA ASP A 110 -4.26 -7.59 -15.61
C ASP A 110 -3.02 -7.06 -14.89
N LYS A 111 -3.15 -6.67 -13.61
CA LYS A 111 -1.99 -6.32 -12.78
C LYS A 111 -1.06 -7.50 -12.54
N LYS A 112 -1.59 -8.73 -12.53
CA LYS A 112 -0.77 -9.95 -12.47
C LYS A 112 0.08 -10.09 -13.74
N LYS A 113 -0.50 -9.90 -14.94
CA LYS A 113 0.23 -9.95 -16.23
C LYS A 113 1.33 -8.88 -16.28
N GLU A 114 0.98 -7.63 -15.96
CA GLU A 114 1.93 -6.50 -15.90
C GLU A 114 3.13 -6.81 -14.98
N MET A 115 2.84 -7.35 -13.79
CA MET A 115 3.86 -7.73 -12.82
C MET A 115 4.73 -8.90 -13.29
N ILE A 116 4.15 -9.90 -13.98
CA ILE A 116 4.89 -11.01 -14.60
C ILE A 116 5.84 -10.50 -15.68
N GLU A 117 5.38 -9.63 -16.59
CA GLU A 117 6.25 -9.06 -17.64
C GLU A 117 7.37 -8.19 -17.04
N SER A 118 7.07 -7.39 -16.02
CA SER A 118 8.10 -6.62 -15.31
C SER A 118 9.14 -7.55 -14.64
N ILE A 119 8.73 -8.63 -13.97
CA ILE A 119 9.65 -9.59 -13.35
C ILE A 119 10.49 -10.33 -14.41
N LYS A 120 9.96 -10.63 -15.61
CA LYS A 120 10.74 -11.23 -16.71
C LYS A 120 11.85 -10.31 -17.22
N ILE A 121 11.58 -9.01 -17.32
CA ILE A 121 12.51 -8.02 -17.89
C ILE A 121 13.53 -7.57 -16.83
N ASN A 122 13.06 -7.28 -15.63
CA ASN A 122 13.81 -6.57 -14.58
C ASN A 122 14.20 -7.48 -13.39
N GLY A 123 13.67 -8.69 -13.31
CA GLY A 123 13.77 -9.52 -12.11
C GLY A 123 12.91 -9.01 -10.95
N ILE A 124 13.16 -9.53 -9.75
CA ILE A 124 12.52 -9.07 -8.52
C ILE A 124 13.35 -7.94 -7.91
N MET A 125 12.94 -6.68 -8.16
CA MET A 125 13.65 -5.49 -7.68
C MET A 125 13.68 -5.33 -6.15
N GLN A 126 12.63 -5.77 -5.45
CA GLN A 126 12.54 -5.71 -4.00
C GLN A 126 12.29 -7.10 -3.42
N PRO A 127 13.04 -7.56 -2.40
CA PRO A 127 12.87 -8.89 -1.82
C PRO A 127 11.51 -9.08 -1.14
N LEU A 128 11.21 -10.32 -0.77
CA LEU A 128 10.04 -10.65 0.07
C LEU A 128 10.42 -10.45 1.53
N ILE A 129 9.56 -9.78 2.30
CA ILE A 129 9.77 -9.64 3.74
C ILE A 129 9.20 -10.88 4.42
N VAL A 130 10.06 -11.62 5.10
CA VAL A 130 9.72 -12.90 5.74
C VAL A 130 10.17 -12.91 7.20
N ARG A 131 9.55 -13.76 8.02
CA ARG A 131 10.06 -14.12 9.34
C ARG A 131 10.35 -15.62 9.43
N PRO A 132 11.40 -16.06 10.15
CA PRO A 132 11.59 -17.48 10.43
C PRO A 132 10.43 -18.02 11.29
N ILE A 133 10.05 -19.26 11.04
CA ILE A 133 9.09 -20.04 11.84
C ILE A 133 9.71 -21.41 12.19
N LYS A 134 8.92 -22.32 12.79
CA LYS A 134 9.41 -23.66 13.15
C LYS A 134 9.79 -24.46 11.89
N ASN A 135 10.70 -25.43 12.07
CA ASN A 135 11.14 -26.40 11.06
C ASN A 135 11.82 -25.77 9.81
N GLU A 136 12.70 -24.78 10.02
CA GLU A 136 13.49 -24.11 8.96
C GLU A 136 12.66 -23.45 7.83
N LYS A 137 11.38 -23.20 8.11
CA LYS A 137 10.48 -22.48 7.21
C LYS A 137 10.44 -20.99 7.52
N TYR A 138 9.94 -20.24 6.55
CA TYR A 138 9.81 -18.80 6.60
C TYR A 138 8.39 -18.39 6.21
N GLN A 139 7.81 -17.48 6.97
CA GLN A 139 6.46 -16.97 6.72
C GLN A 139 6.52 -15.59 6.06
N ILE A 140 5.86 -15.45 4.91
CA ILE A 140 5.81 -14.20 4.13
C ILE A 140 4.92 -13.19 4.85
N LEU A 141 5.53 -12.08 5.29
CA LEU A 141 4.84 -10.93 5.86
C LEU A 141 4.41 -9.95 4.77
N ALA A 142 5.26 -9.73 3.75
CA ALA A 142 4.95 -8.90 2.60
C ALA A 142 5.57 -9.46 1.30
N GLY A 143 4.92 -9.20 0.17
CA GLY A 143 5.36 -9.66 -1.15
C GLY A 143 4.59 -10.86 -1.71
N HIS A 144 3.41 -11.21 -1.20
CA HIS A 144 2.59 -12.32 -1.72
C HIS A 144 2.30 -12.23 -3.23
N ASN A 145 2.05 -11.03 -3.76
CA ASN A 145 1.90 -10.86 -5.22
C ASN A 145 3.21 -11.10 -5.98
N ARG A 146 4.37 -10.65 -5.46
CA ARG A 146 5.71 -10.97 -6.02
C ARG A 146 5.89 -12.49 -6.10
N ARG A 147 5.62 -13.21 -5.00
CA ARG A 147 5.68 -14.68 -4.94
C ARG A 147 4.84 -15.35 -6.02
N ILE A 148 3.60 -14.88 -6.25
CA ILE A 148 2.64 -15.49 -7.18
C ILE A 148 2.94 -15.15 -8.65
N CYS A 149 3.66 -14.05 -8.91
CA CYS A 149 4.06 -13.63 -10.25
C CYS A 149 5.46 -14.12 -10.65
N ALA A 150 6.29 -14.53 -9.68
CA ALA A 150 7.61 -15.11 -9.91
C ALA A 150 7.62 -16.64 -10.06
N LYS A 151 6.43 -17.25 -10.23
CA LYS A 151 6.24 -18.67 -10.56
C LYS A 151 6.14 -18.87 -12.06
#